data_AF-A0A3D2ZDU4-F1
#
_entry.id   AF-A0A3D2ZDU4-F1
#
_cell.length_a   1.000
_cell.length_b   1.000
_cell.length_c   1.000
_cell.angle_alpha   90.00
_cell.angle_beta   90.00
_cell.angle_gamma   90.00
#
_symmetry.space_group_name_H-M   'P 1'
#
loop_
_entity.id
_entity.type
_entity.pdbx_description
1 polymer ?
#
loop_
_entity_poly.entity_id
_entity_poly.type
_entity_poly.pdbx_seq_one_letter_code
_entity_poly.pdbx_strand_id
1 'polypeptide(L)'
;MRLCLNEAVDQVRKREHRALHELGIEMLGGTKWDWLYNRDNLPPEREMRFEELRQFNLKTVRAHAIKETFRCFWGYTYPANVQRFITAIYFHCGRLNLEPQ
;
A
#
# COMPACT_ATOMS: atom_id res chain seq x y z
N MET A 1 -9.68 -3.54 -11.49
CA MET A 1 -9.89 -2.60 -10.36
C MET A 1 -9.06 -2.96 -9.12
N ARG A 2 -9.26 -4.14 -8.51
CA ARG A 2 -8.48 -4.58 -7.31
C ARG A 2 -6.99 -4.69 -7.54
N LEU A 3 -6.63 -5.27 -8.68
CA LEU A 3 -5.24 -5.54 -9.06
C LEU A 3 -4.43 -4.25 -9.23
N CYS A 4 -5.03 -3.20 -9.82
CA CYS A 4 -4.36 -1.92 -10.07
C CYS A 4 -4.01 -1.18 -8.77
N LEU A 5 -4.89 -1.23 -7.76
CA LEU A 5 -4.61 -0.63 -6.44
C LEU A 5 -3.56 -1.42 -5.67
N ASN A 6 -3.63 -2.75 -5.73
CA ASN A 6 -2.62 -3.63 -5.16
C ASN A 6 -1.23 -3.35 -5.77
N GLU A 7 -1.17 -3.16 -7.08
CA GLU A 7 0.06 -2.81 -7.78
C GLU A 7 0.61 -1.45 -7.34
N ALA A 8 -0.25 -0.42 -7.23
CA ALA A 8 0.16 0.89 -6.73
C ALA A 8 0.77 0.81 -5.32
N VAL A 9 0.17 0.02 -4.42
CA VAL A 9 0.72 -0.21 -3.07
C VAL A 9 2.06 -0.97 -3.12
N ASP A 10 2.19 -2.02 -3.93
CA ASP A 10 3.46 -2.77 -4.05
C ASP A 10 4.58 -1.90 -4.64
N GLN A 11 4.27 -0.98 -5.56
CA GLN A 11 5.25 -0.04 -6.11
C GLN A 11 5.78 0.91 -5.02
N VAL A 12 4.90 1.46 -4.18
CA VAL A 12 5.31 2.29 -3.04
C VAL A 12 6.18 1.48 -2.08
N ARG A 13 5.76 0.25 -1.75
CA ARG A 13 6.51 -0.66 -0.86
C ARG A 13 7.91 -0.96 -1.40
N LYS A 14 8.05 -1.31 -2.68
CA LYS A 14 9.34 -1.63 -3.30
C LYS A 14 10.32 -0.46 -3.22
N ARG A 15 9.83 0.75 -3.49
CA ARG A 15 10.65 1.97 -3.47
C ARG A 15 11.07 2.35 -2.06
N GLU A 16 10.13 2.31 -1.11
CA GLU A 16 10.43 2.58 0.29
C GLU A 16 11.35 1.52 0.89
N HIS A 17 11.13 0.24 0.57
CA HIS A 17 12.02 -0.85 0.98
C HIS A 17 13.45 -0.63 0.47
N ARG A 18 13.62 -0.23 -0.80
CA ARG A 18 14.95 0.08 -1.36
C ARG A 18 15.63 1.22 -0.59
N ALA A 19 14.91 2.32 -0.34
CA ALA A 19 15.44 3.47 0.40
C ALA A 19 15.82 3.11 1.85
N LEU A 20 15.01 2.29 2.53
CA LEU A 20 15.33 1.80 3.88
C LEU A 20 16.53 0.84 3.87
N HIS A 21 16.62 -0.04 2.88
CA HIS A 21 17.72 -0.97 2.73
C HIS A 21 19.06 -0.25 2.47
N GLU A 22 19.07 0.85 1.72
CA GLU A 22 20.26 1.71 1.54
C GLU A 22 20.74 2.32 2.87
N LEU A 23 19.85 2.49 3.84
CA LEU A 23 20.16 2.93 5.20
C LEU A 23 20.47 1.76 6.15
N GLY A 24 20.52 0.52 5.65
CA GLY A 24 20.73 -0.69 6.45
C GLY A 24 19.52 -1.13 7.28
N ILE A 25 18.32 -0.64 6.97
CA ILE A 25 17.08 -0.91 7.73
C ILE A 25 16.22 -1.94 6.97
N GLU A 26 16.07 -3.14 7.52
CA GLU A 26 15.24 -4.21 6.94
C GLU A 26 13.84 -4.31 7.56
N MET A 27 13.04 -3.24 7.48
CA MET A 27 11.68 -3.25 8.05
C MET A 27 10.62 -3.84 7.12
N LEU A 28 10.70 -3.58 5.82
CA LEU A 28 9.68 -3.97 4.84
C LEU A 28 9.95 -5.34 4.18
N GLY A 29 11.01 -6.04 4.58
CA GLY A 29 11.40 -7.35 4.06
C GLY A 29 10.35 -8.42 4.36
N GLY A 30 9.92 -9.16 3.34
CA GLY A 30 8.89 -10.21 3.47
C GLY A 30 7.45 -9.70 3.67
N THR A 31 7.22 -8.40 3.79
CA THR A 31 5.90 -7.84 4.14
C THR A 31 4.93 -7.67 2.97
N LYS A 32 5.32 -8.06 1.74
CA LYS A 32 4.54 -7.82 0.51
C LYS A 32 3.07 -8.23 0.68
N TRP A 33 2.84 -9.44 1.16
CA TRP A 33 1.50 -10.00 1.24
C TRP A 33 0.66 -9.32 2.33
N ASP A 34 1.30 -8.83 3.39
CA ASP A 34 0.61 -8.13 4.49
C ASP A 34 -0.10 -6.86 3.99
N TRP A 35 0.45 -6.20 2.96
CA TRP A 35 -0.16 -5.02 2.32
C TRP A 35 -1.14 -5.35 1.17
N LEU A 36 -1.02 -6.54 0.56
CA LEU A 36 -1.81 -6.91 -0.62
C LEU A 36 -3.09 -7.67 -0.27
N TYR A 37 -3.10 -8.40 0.83
CA TYR A 37 -4.32 -8.99 1.38
C TYR A 37 -5.27 -7.90 1.92
N ASN A 38 -6.52 -8.32 2.16
CA ASN A 38 -7.44 -7.53 2.96
C ASN A 38 -7.21 -7.94 4.42
N ARG A 39 -7.40 -7.02 5.37
CA ARG A 39 -7.25 -7.32 6.81
C ARG A 39 -8.05 -8.55 7.24
N ASP A 40 -9.27 -8.68 6.73
CA ASP A 40 -10.17 -9.78 7.07
C ASP A 40 -9.63 -11.17 6.65
N ASN A 41 -8.55 -11.23 5.87
CA ASN A 41 -7.90 -12.45 5.41
C ASN A 41 -6.43 -12.55 5.84
N LEU A 42 -5.99 -11.73 6.81
CA LEU A 42 -4.66 -11.87 7.41
C LEU A 42 -4.69 -12.94 8.52
N PRO A 43 -3.73 -13.87 8.56
CA PRO A 43 -3.51 -14.70 9.73
C PRO A 43 -3.18 -13.82 10.96
N PRO A 44 -3.64 -14.18 12.18
CA PRO A 44 -3.42 -13.38 13.39
C PRO A 44 -1.95 -13.04 13.66
N GLU A 45 -1.03 -13.96 13.34
CA GLU A 45 0.42 -13.75 13.50
C GLU A 45 0.95 -12.60 12.62
N ARG A 46 0.37 -12.41 11.43
CA ARG A 46 0.75 -11.34 10.51
C ARG A 46 0.09 -10.01 10.88
N GLU A 47 -1.10 -10.07 11.47
CA GLU A 47 -1.81 -8.88 12.00
C GLU A 47 -0.97 -8.15 13.04
N MET A 48 -0.35 -8.88 13.98
CA MET A 48 0.47 -8.28 15.03
C MET A 48 1.67 -7.51 14.45
N ARG A 49 2.44 -8.16 13.57
CA ARG A 49 3.56 -7.53 12.86
C ARG A 49 3.10 -6.35 12.00
N PHE A 50 1.93 -6.46 11.39
CA PHE A 50 1.34 -5.39 10.60
C PHE A 50 1.00 -4.17 11.45
N GLU A 51 0.42 -4.36 12.63
CA GLU A 51 0.12 -3.26 13.56
C GLU A 51 1.39 -2.58 14.08
N GLU A 52 2.48 -3.33 14.32
CA GLU A 52 3.78 -2.73 14.62
C GLU A 52 4.25 -1.82 13.46
N LEU A 53 4.18 -2.32 12.22
CA LEU A 53 4.56 -1.54 11.03
C LEU A 53 3.71 -0.28 10.86
N ARG A 54 2.44 -0.28 11.28
CA ARG A 54 1.55 0.89 11.24
C ARG A 54 1.91 1.99 12.23
N GLN A 55 2.65 1.69 13.29
CA GLN A 55 3.13 2.69 14.23
C GLN A 55 4.25 3.55 13.61
N PHE A 56 4.93 3.03 12.58
CA PHE A 56 5.94 3.77 11.85
C PHE A 56 5.31 4.68 10.79
N ASN A 57 5.99 5.81 10.53
CA ASN A 57 5.56 6.79 9.52
C ASN A 57 5.94 6.37 8.08
N LEU A 58 5.64 5.12 7.72
CA LEU A 58 5.95 4.54 6.41
C LEU A 58 4.95 5.01 5.36
N LYS A 59 5.45 5.33 4.17
CA LYS A 59 4.65 5.63 2.98
C LYS A 59 3.80 4.42 2.58
N THR A 60 4.31 3.21 2.77
CA THR A 60 3.60 1.96 2.51
C THR A 60 2.34 1.84 3.38
N VAL A 61 2.40 2.24 4.65
CA VAL A 61 1.25 2.28 5.57
C VAL A 61 0.18 3.25 5.05
N ARG A 62 0.60 4.43 4.58
CA ARG A 62 -0.31 5.43 4.01
C ARG A 62 -0.97 4.94 2.72
N ALA A 63 -0.20 4.34 1.82
CA ALA A 63 -0.71 3.73 0.58
C ALA A 63 -1.76 2.66 0.88
N HIS A 64 -1.49 1.80 1.86
CA HIS A 64 -2.43 0.78 2.30
C HIS A 64 -3.71 1.39 2.89
N ALA A 65 -3.61 2.44 3.70
CA ALA A 65 -4.80 3.12 4.23
C ALA A 65 -5.70 3.68 3.11
N ILE A 66 -5.11 4.26 2.06
CA ILE A 66 -5.86 4.76 0.90
C ILE A 66 -6.54 3.62 0.12
N LYS A 67 -5.86 2.48 -0.06
CA LYS A 67 -6.45 1.25 -0.62
C LYS A 67 -7.63 0.76 0.23
N GLU A 68 -7.49 0.75 1.55
CA GLU A 68 -8.54 0.30 2.46
C GLU A 68 -9.74 1.23 2.48
N THR A 69 -9.56 2.55 2.30
CA THR A 69 -10.68 3.48 2.11
C THR A 69 -11.46 3.13 0.84
N PHE A 70 -10.78 2.77 -0.25
CA PHE A 70 -11.44 2.28 -1.48
C PHE A 70 -12.20 0.96 -1.25
N ARG A 71 -11.78 0.15 -0.27
CA ARG A 71 -12.47 -1.10 0.10
C ARG A 71 -13.95 -0.90 0.36
N CYS A 72 -14.29 0.15 1.10
CA CYS A 72 -15.67 0.50 1.45
C CYS A 72 -16.53 0.84 0.22
N PHE A 73 -15.91 1.20 -0.91
CA PHE A 73 -16.58 1.58 -2.14
C PHE A 73 -16.64 0.45 -3.18
N TRP A 74 -16.21 -0.78 -2.87
CA TRP A 74 -16.19 -1.88 -3.85
C TRP A 74 -17.57 -2.25 -4.39
N GLY A 75 -18.63 -2.05 -3.59
CA GLY A 75 -20.02 -2.23 -4.03
C GLY A 75 -20.51 -1.15 -4.99
N TYR A 76 -19.75 -0.06 -5.16
CA TYR A 76 -20.07 1.09 -5.99
C TYR A 76 -19.08 1.18 -7.16
N THR A 77 -19.30 0.34 -8.18
CA THR A 77 -18.35 0.11 -9.27
C THR A 77 -18.33 1.28 -10.26
N TYR A 78 -17.37 2.21 -10.10
CA TYR A 78 -17.10 3.25 -11.11
C TYR A 78 -15.58 3.32 -11.43
N PRO A 79 -15.15 3.07 -12.68
CA PRO A 79 -13.74 3.09 -13.08
C PRO A 79 -13.00 4.39 -12.76
N ALA A 80 -13.69 5.53 -12.84
CA ALA A 80 -13.12 6.84 -12.53
C ALA A 80 -12.65 6.99 -11.08
N ASN A 81 -13.25 6.25 -10.14
CA ASN A 81 -12.84 6.29 -8.74
C ASN A 81 -11.45 5.67 -8.58
N VAL A 82 -11.18 4.55 -9.25
CA VAL A 82 -9.89 3.83 -9.19
C VAL A 82 -8.73 4.74 -9.52
N GLN A 83 -8.86 5.50 -10.61
CA GLN A 83 -7.81 6.41 -11.06
C GLN A 83 -7.54 7.48 -9.99
N ARG A 84 -8.58 8.05 -9.38
CA ARG A 84 -8.43 9.01 -8.27
C ARG A 84 -7.68 8.41 -7.09
N PHE A 85 -7.96 7.17 -6.71
CA PHE A 85 -7.28 6.51 -5.60
C PHE A 85 -5.83 6.15 -5.93
N ILE A 86 -5.53 5.69 -7.15
CA ILE A 86 -4.15 5.47 -7.63
C ILE A 86 -3.37 6.79 -7.59
N THR A 87 -3.94 7.87 -8.14
CA THR A 87 -3.34 9.20 -8.09
C THR A 87 -3.12 9.66 -6.64
N ALA A 88 -4.09 9.43 -5.74
CA ALA A 88 -3.94 9.76 -4.33
C ALA A 88 -2.81 8.99 -3.65
N ILE A 89 -2.67 7.67 -3.92
CA ILE A 89 -1.56 6.86 -3.42
C ILE A 89 -0.23 7.49 -3.86
N TYR A 90 -0.07 7.79 -5.14
CA TYR A 90 1.17 8.38 -5.65
C TYR A 90 1.43 9.79 -5.15
N PHE A 91 0.39 10.61 -5.01
CA PHE A 91 0.50 11.97 -4.49
C PHE A 91 0.94 11.99 -3.02
N HIS A 92 0.27 11.22 -2.16
CA HIS A 92 0.51 11.22 -0.72
C HIS A 92 1.76 10.44 -0.29
N CYS A 93 2.23 9.50 -1.11
CA CYS A 93 3.45 8.71 -0.83
C CYS A 93 4.73 9.38 -1.37
N GLY A 94 4.62 10.60 -1.88
CA GLY A 94 5.71 11.44 -2.39
C GLY A 94 5.83 11.30 -3.90
N ARG A 95 6.18 12.40 -4.57
CA ARG A 95 6.40 12.61 -6.03
C ARG A 95 7.10 11.44 -6.75
N LEU A 96 6.43 10.32 -6.85
CA LEU A 96 6.80 9.23 -7.71
C LEU A 96 6.30 9.66 -9.07
N ASN A 97 7.21 9.98 -10.00
CA ASN A 97 6.90 10.22 -11.40
C ASN A 97 6.44 8.89 -12.01
N LEU A 98 5.23 8.47 -11.64
CA LEU A 98 4.55 7.28 -12.08
C LEU A 98 3.40 7.76 -12.93
N GLU A 99 3.71 8.03 -14.19
CA GLU A 99 2.67 8.06 -15.19
C GLU A 99 2.00 6.68 -15.20
N PRO A 100 0.66 6.61 -15.10
CA PRO A 100 -0.04 5.38 -15.39
C PRO A 100 0.25 5.04 -16.86
N GLN A 101 0.97 3.95 -17.12
CA GLN A 101 1.07 3.36 -18.46
C GLN A 101 -0.23 2.67 -18.82
#